data_AF-A0A958Y993-F1
#
_entry.id   AF-A0A958Y993-F1
#
_cell.length_a   1.000
_cell.length_b   1.000
_cell.length_c   1.000
_cell.angle_alpha   90.00
_cell.angle_beta   90.00
_cell.angle_gamma   90.00
#
_symmetry.space_group_name_H-M   'P 1'
#
loop_
_entity.id
_entity.type
_entity.pdbx_description
1 polymer ?
#
loop_
_entity_poly.entity_id
_entity_poly.type
_entity_poly.pdbx_seq_one_letter_code
_entity_poly.pdbx_strand_id
1 'polypeptide(L)'
;IVNEDDTGVNLTNRTRNLEVESCCSNALSYFNELIDKLKSLEKDENRMLVVTDDLGSGIIKLNYTFGALMAQANSHTIHHYAIINYILDRLNVSLDDKRFGFNPTTPEVVKQD
;
A
#
# COMPACT_ATOMS: atom_id res chain seq x y z
N ILE A 1 -3.74 8.48 -10.84
CA ILE A 1 -2.52 8.64 -10.03
C ILE A 1 -1.43 8.94 -11.03
N VAL A 2 -0.76 10.09 -10.90
CA VAL A 2 0.04 10.83 -11.91
C VAL A 2 -0.84 11.70 -12.84
N ASN A 3 -0.73 13.03 -12.67
CA ASN A 3 -1.15 14.03 -13.65
C ASN A 3 0.06 14.27 -14.56
N GLU A 4 -0.15 14.31 -15.87
CA GLU A 4 0.92 14.32 -16.89
C GLU A 4 1.77 15.61 -16.93
N ASP A 5 1.41 16.66 -16.19
CA ASP A 5 2.08 17.98 -16.29
C ASP A 5 2.78 18.47 -15.01
N ASP A 6 2.91 17.64 -13.98
CA ASP A 6 3.73 17.99 -12.82
C ASP A 6 4.33 16.71 -12.25
N THR A 7 5.66 16.65 -12.08
CA THR A 7 6.41 15.48 -11.55
C THR A 7 6.03 15.10 -10.10
N GLY A 8 4.94 15.65 -9.58
CA GLY A 8 4.45 15.47 -8.24
C GLY A 8 3.44 14.34 -8.09
N VAL A 9 3.51 13.67 -6.94
CA VAL A 9 2.53 12.67 -6.51
C VAL A 9 1.69 13.27 -5.38
N ASN A 10 0.37 13.20 -5.47
CA ASN A 10 -0.51 13.66 -4.40
C ASN A 10 -1.18 12.47 -3.69
N LEU A 11 -0.73 12.18 -2.47
CA LEU A 11 -1.23 11.10 -1.62
C LEU A 11 -2.50 11.47 -0.85
N THR A 12 -2.89 12.74 -0.82
CA THR A 12 -4.16 13.19 -0.23
C THR A 12 -5.32 13.06 -1.23
N ASN A 13 -5.01 12.88 -2.52
CA ASN A 13 -6.01 12.68 -3.56
C ASN A 13 -6.57 11.25 -3.53
N ARG A 14 -7.37 10.97 -2.50
CA ARG A 14 -8.01 9.67 -2.27
C ARG A 14 -9.52 9.82 -2.50
N THR A 15 -10.08 9.00 -3.39
CA THR A 15 -11.52 8.87 -3.56
C THR A 15 -11.91 7.42 -3.34
N ARG A 16 -12.98 7.19 -2.59
CA ARG A 16 -13.51 5.83 -2.37
C ARG A 16 -14.06 5.29 -3.68
N ASN A 17 -13.70 4.05 -4.00
CA ASN A 17 -14.26 3.31 -5.12
C ASN A 17 -15.29 2.30 -4.59
N LEU A 18 -16.56 2.73 -4.54
CA LEU A 18 -17.64 1.93 -3.97
C LEU A 18 -17.88 0.61 -4.72
N GLU A 19 -17.58 0.55 -6.01
CA GLU A 19 -17.71 -0.68 -6.79
C GLU A 19 -16.70 -1.72 -6.34
N VAL A 20 -15.45 -1.32 -6.10
CA VAL A 20 -14.40 -2.20 -5.57
C VAL A 20 -14.73 -2.66 -4.15
N GLU A 21 -15.36 -1.81 -3.34
CA GLU A 21 -15.74 -2.13 -1.96
C GLU A 21 -16.89 -3.15 -1.87
N SER A 22 -17.76 -3.22 -2.88
CA SER A 22 -19.00 -4.01 -2.83
C SER A 22 -19.07 -5.18 -3.81
N CYS A 23 -18.17 -5.24 -4.81
CA CYS A 23 -18.20 -6.25 -5.86
C CYS A 23 -16.84 -6.93 -6.06
N CYS A 24 -16.76 -8.22 -5.76
CA CYS A 24 -15.52 -8.99 -5.86
C CYS A 24 -14.94 -9.04 -7.28
N SER A 25 -15.78 -9.09 -8.33
CA SER A 25 -15.28 -9.09 -9.71
C SER A 25 -14.64 -7.76 -10.09
N ASN A 26 -15.23 -6.64 -9.68
CA ASN A 26 -14.69 -5.30 -9.91
C ASN A 26 -13.40 -5.12 -9.11
N ALA A 27 -13.35 -5.60 -7.86
CA ALA A 27 -12.15 -5.60 -7.04
C ALA A 27 -11.00 -6.39 -7.69
N LEU A 28 -11.28 -7.59 -8.20
CA LEU A 28 -10.28 -8.42 -8.87
C LEU A 28 -9.78 -7.79 -10.17
N SER A 29 -10.70 -7.22 -10.97
CA SER A 29 -10.36 -6.49 -12.20
C SER A 29 -9.45 -5.31 -11.90
N TYR A 30 -9.82 -4.49 -10.92
CA TYR A 30 -9.05 -3.34 -10.47
C TYR A 30 -7.67 -3.73 -9.93
N PHE A 31 -7.58 -4.82 -9.17
CA PHE A 31 -6.32 -5.36 -8.67
C PHE A 31 -5.37 -5.78 -9.80
N ASN A 32 -5.88 -6.49 -10.81
CA ASN A 32 -5.07 -6.91 -11.96
C ASN A 32 -4.59 -5.69 -12.77
N GLU A 33 -5.46 -4.70 -12.99
CA GLU A 33 -5.09 -3.44 -13.65
C GLU A 33 -3.96 -2.71 -12.90
N LEU A 34 -4.03 -2.65 -11.57
CA LEU A 34 -2.96 -2.07 -10.75
C LEU A 34 -1.64 -2.84 -10.87
N ILE A 35 -1.68 -4.17 -10.91
CA ILE A 35 -0.48 -4.98 -11.14
C ILE A 35 0.17 -4.63 -12.48
N ASP A 36 -0.62 -4.52 -13.54
CA ASP A 36 -0.11 -4.23 -14.87
C ASP A 36 0.48 -2.81 -14.94
N LYS A 37 -0.20 -1.83 -14.33
CA LYS A 37 0.32 -0.47 -14.17
C LYS A 37 1.64 -0.45 -13.40
N LEU A 38 1.73 -1.16 -12.28
CA LEU A 38 2.96 -1.24 -11.48
C LEU A 38 4.11 -1.87 -12.26
N LYS A 39 3.83 -2.90 -13.08
CA LYS A 39 4.83 -3.53 -13.95
C LYS A 39 5.32 -2.59 -15.05
N SER A 40 4.48 -1.69 -15.54
CA SER A 40 4.84 -0.73 -16.59
C SER A 40 5.54 0.54 -16.07
N LEU A 41 5.66 0.74 -14.76
CA LEU A 41 6.35 1.90 -14.20
C LEU A 41 7.86 1.83 -14.47
N GLU A 42 8.45 2.98 -14.81
CA GLU A 42 9.89 3.16 -14.82
C GLU A 42 10.44 3.06 -13.39
N LYS A 43 11.47 2.22 -13.21
CA LYS A 43 12.00 1.84 -11.89
C LYS A 43 13.30 2.56 -11.54
N ASP A 44 13.39 3.85 -11.83
CA ASP A 44 14.48 4.66 -11.30
C ASP A 44 14.19 5.03 -9.83
N GLU A 45 14.75 4.25 -8.91
CA GLU A 45 14.59 4.44 -7.47
C GLU A 45 15.11 5.78 -6.96
N ASN A 46 16.08 6.39 -7.65
CA ASN A 46 16.72 7.64 -7.23
C ASN A 46 16.03 8.87 -7.80
N ARG A 47 15.07 8.69 -8.72
CA ARG A 47 14.30 9.79 -9.32
C ARG A 47 13.62 10.61 -8.24
N MET A 48 13.91 11.90 -8.21
CA MET A 48 13.31 12.85 -7.26
C MET A 48 11.90 13.24 -7.69
N LEU A 49 10.98 13.32 -6.72
CA LEU A 49 9.57 13.64 -6.91
C LEU A 49 9.10 14.56 -5.78
N VAL A 50 8.16 15.46 -6.09
CA VAL A 50 7.49 16.27 -5.07
C VAL A 50 6.22 15.56 -4.62
N VAL A 51 6.19 15.09 -3.38
CA VAL A 51 5.03 14.40 -2.80
C VAL A 51 4.22 15.38 -1.97
N THR A 52 2.93 15.49 -2.28
CA THR A 52 1.94 16.17 -1.44
C THR A 52 1.28 15.12 -0.55
N ASP A 53 1.36 15.29 0.76
CA ASP A 53 0.80 14.35 1.74
C ASP A 53 0.22 15.11 2.95
N ASP A 54 -0.62 14.44 3.72
CA ASP A 54 -1.09 14.90 5.02
C ASP A 54 -0.63 13.90 6.08
N LEU A 55 0.40 14.27 6.83
CA LEU A 55 0.98 13.44 7.89
C LEU A 55 0.26 13.59 9.24
N GLY A 56 -0.95 14.16 9.25
CA GLY A 56 -1.79 14.33 10.44
C GLY A 56 -1.74 15.72 11.07
N SER A 57 -1.10 16.70 10.42
CA SER A 57 -1.04 18.10 10.88
C SER A 57 -1.31 19.09 9.75
N GLY A 58 -1.95 18.62 8.67
CA GLY A 58 -2.24 19.41 7.47
C GLY A 58 -1.37 19.02 6.28
N ILE A 59 -1.75 19.56 5.11
CA ILE A 59 -1.13 19.25 3.83
C ILE A 59 0.26 19.87 3.74
N ILE A 60 1.26 19.06 3.40
CA ILE A 60 2.64 19.46 3.17
C ILE A 60 3.14 18.95 1.82
N LYS A 61 4.20 19.58 1.31
CA LYS A 61 4.96 19.10 0.15
C LYS A 61 6.37 18.72 0.57
N LEU A 62 6.82 17.54 0.18
CA LEU A 62 8.12 16.98 0.54
C LEU A 62 8.81 16.39 -0.69
N ASN A 63 10.14 16.42 -0.71
CA ASN A 63 10.92 15.76 -1.75
C ASN A 63 11.17 14.31 -1.38
N TYR A 64 10.78 13.39 -2.24
CA TYR A 64 10.99 11.95 -2.09
C TYR A 64 11.84 11.46 -3.25
N THR A 65 12.59 10.39 -3.04
CA THR A 65 12.98 9.53 -4.16
C THR A 65 11.81 8.60 -4.51
N PHE A 66 11.71 8.15 -5.75
CA PHE A 66 10.70 7.17 -6.14
C PHE A 66 10.79 5.90 -5.28
N GLY A 67 12.00 5.45 -4.95
CA GLY A 67 12.22 4.34 -4.02
C GLY A 67 11.63 4.58 -2.63
N ALA A 68 11.81 5.79 -2.07
CA ALA A 68 11.23 6.15 -0.77
C ALA A 68 9.70 6.14 -0.80
N LEU A 69 9.09 6.64 -1.88
CA LEU A 69 7.63 6.60 -2.07
C LEU A 69 7.11 5.15 -2.15
N MET A 70 7.79 4.28 -2.89
CA MET A 70 7.42 2.86 -2.99
C MET A 70 7.59 2.13 -1.65
N ALA A 71 8.64 2.43 -0.89
CA ALA A 71 8.84 1.89 0.45
C ALA A 71 7.71 2.30 1.42
N GLN A 72 7.29 3.58 1.38
CA GLN A 72 6.14 4.07 2.16
C GLN A 72 4.86 3.32 1.78
N ALA A 73 4.56 3.18 0.49
CA ALA A 73 3.38 2.46 0.01
C ALA A 73 3.36 1.00 0.46
N ASN A 74 4.51 0.32 0.39
CA ASN A 74 4.64 -1.06 0.84
C ASN A 74 4.46 -1.19 2.37
N SER A 75 5.12 -0.34 3.15
CA SER A 75 4.99 -0.33 4.61
C SER A 75 3.56 -0.04 5.08
N HIS A 76 2.87 0.91 4.42
CA HIS A 76 1.48 1.22 4.70
C HIS A 76 0.54 0.04 4.36
N THR A 77 0.81 -0.68 3.27
CA THR A 77 0.04 -1.87 2.88
C THR A 77 0.19 -3.00 3.90
N ILE A 78 1.42 -3.28 4.34
CA ILE A 78 1.70 -4.29 5.38
C ILE A 78 0.98 -3.94 6.69
N HIS A 79 0.96 -2.66 7.07
CA HIS A 79 0.21 -2.18 8.24
C HIS A 79 -1.29 -2.52 8.13
N HIS A 80 -1.92 -2.26 6.98
CA HIS A 80 -3.33 -2.61 6.76
C HIS A 80 -3.57 -4.13 6.75
N TYR A 81 -2.66 -4.93 6.17
CA TYR A 81 -2.79 -6.39 6.23
C TYR A 81 -2.80 -6.91 7.66
N ALA A 82 -2.01 -6.33 8.56
CA ALA A 82 -2.03 -6.71 9.98
C ALA A 82 -3.39 -6.42 10.64
N ILE A 83 -3.99 -5.26 10.34
CA ILE A 83 -5.34 -4.91 10.83
C ILE A 83 -6.39 -5.88 10.28
N ILE A 84 -6.35 -6.19 8.98
CA ILE A 84 -7.28 -7.14 8.36
C ILE A 84 -7.14 -8.52 9.01
N ASN A 85 -5.91 -9.02 9.18
CA ASN A 85 -5.66 -10.30 9.83
C ASN A 85 -6.21 -10.34 11.26
N TYR A 86 -6.02 -9.25 12.03
CA TYR A 86 -6.62 -9.12 13.35
C TYR A 86 -8.16 -9.19 13.32
N ILE A 87 -8.81 -8.52 12.36
CA ILE A 87 -10.28 -8.58 12.22
C ILE A 87 -10.74 -10.01 11.88
N LEU A 88 -10.07 -10.69 10.96
CA LEU A 88 -10.40 -12.07 10.56
C LEU A 88 -10.27 -13.05 11.72
N ASP A 89 -9.21 -12.94 12.52
CA ASP A 89 -9.01 -13.71 13.75
C ASP A 89 -10.20 -13.53 14.71
N ARG A 90 -10.64 -12.29 14.95
CA ARG A 90 -11.80 -11.98 15.81
C ARG A 90 -13.13 -12.51 15.27
N LEU A 91 -13.21 -12.79 13.97
CA LEU A 91 -14.38 -13.38 13.32
C LEU A 91 -14.28 -14.92 13.20
N ASN A 92 -13.22 -15.54 13.73
CA ASN A 92 -12.89 -16.96 13.55
C ASN A 92 -12.76 -17.38 12.07
N VAL A 93 -12.29 -16.47 11.21
CA VAL A 93 -11.98 -16.76 9.81
C VAL A 93 -10.48 -17.04 9.70
N SER A 94 -10.13 -18.22 9.18
CA SER A 94 -8.74 -18.60 8.94
C SER A 94 -8.35 -18.38 7.47
N LEU A 95 -7.12 -17.92 7.25
CA LEU A 95 -6.51 -17.80 5.92
C LEU A 95 -5.45 -18.89 5.75
N ASP A 96 -5.38 -19.47 4.56
CA ASP A 96 -4.32 -20.41 4.17
C ASP A 96 -3.04 -19.66 3.72
N ASP A 97 -2.65 -18.65 4.50
CA ASP A 97 -1.38 -17.94 4.37
C ASP A 97 -0.92 -17.52 5.76
N LYS A 98 0.10 -18.22 6.28
CA LYS A 98 0.66 -17.99 7.60
C LYS A 98 1.44 -16.66 7.73
N ARG A 99 1.72 -15.99 6.61
CA ARG A 99 2.49 -14.74 6.56
C ARG A 99 1.59 -13.52 6.34
N PHE A 100 0.34 -13.72 5.95
CA PHE A 100 -0.59 -12.61 5.73
C PHE A 100 -0.84 -11.83 7.02
N GLY A 101 -0.66 -10.51 6.96
CA GLY A 101 -0.81 -9.62 8.10
C GLY A 101 0.20 -9.84 9.23
N PHE A 102 1.26 -10.62 8.99
CA PHE A 102 2.37 -10.73 9.92
C PHE A 102 3.30 -9.53 9.74
N ASN A 103 3.58 -8.81 10.83
CA ASN A 103 4.58 -7.75 10.77
C ASN A 103 5.98 -8.40 10.67
N PRO A 104 6.79 -8.12 9.63
CA PRO A 104 8.12 -8.70 9.45
C PRO A 104 9.11 -8.44 10.60
N THR A 105 8.81 -7.45 11.44
CA THR A 105 9.60 -7.12 12.65
C THR A 105 9.15 -7.88 13.90
N THR A 106 8.12 -8.71 13.81
CA THR A 106 7.69 -9.58 14.90
C THR A 106 8.79 -10.63 15.13
N PRO A 107 9.37 -10.71 16.34
CA PRO A 107 10.41 -11.70 16.61
C PRO A 107 9.90 -13.12 16.37
N GLU A 108 10.58 -13.90 15.53
CA GLU A 108 10.34 -15.34 15.48
C GLU A 108 10.78 -15.95 16.81
N VAL A 109 9.88 -16.70 17.45
CA VAL A 109 10.28 -17.53 18.59
C VAL A 109 11.10 -18.68 18.02
N VAL A 110 12.42 -18.50 17.95
CA VAL A 110 13.34 -19.60 17.66
C VAL A 110 13.21 -20.57 18.82
N LYS A 111 12.53 -21.69 18.61
CA LYS A 111 12.61 -22.82 19.54
C LYS A 111 14.07 -23.28 19.53
N GLN A 112 14.76 -23.08 20.64
CA GLN A 112 16.02 -23.77 20.87
C GLN A 112 15.66 -25.23 21.15
N ASP A 113 16.01 -26.11 20.21
CA ASP A 113 16.03 -27.57 20.40
C ASP A 113 17.23 -27.99 21.25
#